data_AF-A3MWT2-F1
#
_entry.id   AF-A3MWT2-F1
#
_cell.length_a   1.000
_cell.length_b   1.000
_cell.length_c   1.000
_cell.angle_alpha   90.00
_cell.angle_beta   90.00
_cell.angle_gamma   90.00
#
_symmetry.space_group_name_H-M   'P 1'
#
loop_
_entity.id
_entity.type
_entity.pdbx_description
1 polymer ?
#
loop_
_entity_poly.entity_id
_entity_poly.type
_entity_poly.pdbx_seq_one_letter_code
_entity_poly.pdbx_strand_id
1 'polypeptide(L)'
;MDHFDYYGPITDVKILREPRFLLSAIIIGPSEEGFEHAIAAWSSFGTLEVVEGVYAYLMQMKRGLLTKKELAHKLIPLLQKATVADILALQRVLKLGAGFTTCDIGLVVLSHVPVVGATPPRRPSTVLLEKMGEESVVYVARNNEGSPVYDLETMCIMPMSEGEAPHPLYAAYLRGYKVVTEGIPGEGDLCVVHKRLGVRCRNLWQFPTTP
;
A
#
# COMPACT_ATOMS: atom_id res chain seq x y z
N MET A 1 0.00 19.07 -3.16
CA MET A 1 -0.36 19.70 -1.86
C MET A 1 -0.37 18.60 -0.82
N ASP A 2 0.47 18.69 0.20
CA ASP A 2 0.41 17.76 1.32
C ASP A 2 -0.80 18.11 2.20
N HIS A 3 -1.87 17.37 1.97
CA HIS A 3 -3.12 17.39 2.71
C HIS A 3 -2.96 16.74 4.11
N PHE A 4 -2.25 17.39 5.03
CA PHE A 4 -1.87 16.87 6.35
C PHE A 4 -3.03 16.43 7.27
N ASP A 5 -4.26 16.89 7.06
CA ASP A 5 -5.44 16.43 7.81
C ASP A 5 -6.07 15.15 7.23
N TYR A 6 -5.63 14.73 6.04
CA TYR A 6 -6.16 13.60 5.28
C TYR A 6 -5.29 12.35 5.41
N TYR A 7 -4.01 12.52 5.76
CA TYR A 7 -3.04 11.43 5.93
C TYR A 7 -2.97 10.89 7.36
N GLY A 8 -3.88 11.30 8.24
CA GLY A 8 -4.00 10.68 9.56
C GLY A 8 -4.63 9.29 9.48
N PRO A 9 -4.45 8.46 10.52
CA PRO A 9 -5.30 7.29 10.67
C PRO A 9 -6.76 7.72 10.74
N ILE A 10 -7.62 7.04 9.98
CA ILE A 10 -9.06 7.35 10.04
C ILE A 10 -9.63 6.91 11.38
N THR A 11 -10.50 7.75 11.95
CA THR A 11 -11.25 7.46 13.18
C THR A 11 -12.73 7.25 12.92
N ASP A 12 -13.30 7.94 11.91
CA ASP A 12 -14.66 7.71 11.41
C ASP A 12 -14.60 7.01 10.06
N VAL A 13 -15.07 5.77 9.99
CA VAL A 13 -15.03 4.94 8.77
C VAL A 13 -16.03 5.39 7.70
N LYS A 14 -17.04 6.20 8.04
CA LYS A 14 -18.06 6.66 7.08
C LYS A 14 -17.51 7.58 6.01
N ILE A 15 -16.40 8.27 6.30
CA ILE A 15 -15.72 9.15 5.36
C ILE A 15 -15.18 8.37 4.15
N LEU A 16 -14.94 7.06 4.28
CA LEU A 16 -14.48 6.19 3.20
C LEU A 16 -15.48 6.05 2.06
N ARG A 17 -16.73 6.51 2.23
CA ARG A 17 -17.70 6.61 1.14
C ARG A 17 -17.30 7.62 0.07
N GLU A 18 -16.43 8.59 0.39
CA GLU A 18 -15.91 9.53 -0.60
C GLU A 18 -14.59 9.01 -1.20
N PRO A 19 -14.46 8.92 -2.54
CA PRO A 19 -13.28 8.37 -3.21
C PRO A 19 -11.96 8.99 -2.77
N ARG A 20 -11.90 10.32 -2.59
CA ARG A 20 -10.69 11.03 -2.17
C ARG A 20 -10.14 10.54 -0.83
N PHE A 21 -11.02 10.20 0.12
CA PHE A 21 -10.61 9.70 1.44
C PHE A 21 -10.19 8.24 1.34
N LEU A 22 -10.92 7.41 0.59
CA LEU A 22 -10.54 6.02 0.36
C LEU A 22 -9.13 5.89 -0.24
N LEU A 23 -8.80 6.74 -1.21
CA LEU A 23 -7.51 6.67 -1.93
C LEU A 23 -6.31 7.15 -1.09
N SER A 24 -6.54 7.96 -0.05
CA SER A 24 -5.48 8.61 0.73
C SER A 24 -5.37 8.14 2.19
N ALA A 25 -6.43 7.56 2.75
CA ALA A 25 -6.51 7.18 4.16
C ALA A 25 -5.41 6.21 4.60
N ILE A 26 -4.93 6.41 5.84
CA ILE A 26 -4.16 5.40 6.57
C ILE A 26 -5.12 4.55 7.39
N ILE A 27 -5.05 3.23 7.20
CA ILE A 27 -5.87 2.25 7.91
C ILE A 27 -4.98 1.46 8.86
N ILE A 28 -5.25 1.55 10.16
CA ILE A 28 -4.42 0.87 11.17
C ILE A 28 -4.79 -0.62 11.26
N GLY A 29 -6.05 -0.98 11.03
CA GLY A 29 -6.54 -2.34 11.23
C GLY A 29 -7.83 -2.66 10.48
N PRO A 30 -8.31 -3.92 10.60
CA PRO A 30 -9.53 -4.36 9.95
C PRO A 30 -10.78 -3.68 10.53
N SER A 31 -11.80 -3.52 9.69
CA SER A 31 -13.12 -3.00 10.07
C SER A 31 -14.15 -3.48 9.06
N GLU A 32 -15.18 -4.18 9.52
CA GLU A 32 -16.26 -4.67 8.63
C GLU A 32 -17.08 -3.51 8.05
N GLU A 33 -17.49 -2.54 8.88
CA GLU A 33 -18.21 -1.35 8.42
C GLU A 33 -17.36 -0.53 7.42
N GLY A 34 -16.08 -0.32 7.74
CA GLY A 34 -15.17 0.39 6.85
C GLY A 34 -14.94 -0.36 5.53
N PHE A 35 -14.85 -1.69 5.57
CA PHE A 35 -14.74 -2.52 4.37
C PHE A 35 -15.95 -2.34 3.44
N GLU A 36 -17.18 -2.38 3.95
CA GLU A 36 -18.38 -2.17 3.14
C GLU A 36 -18.43 -0.76 2.54
N HIS A 37 -18.06 0.27 3.32
CA HIS A 37 -17.97 1.64 2.80
C HIS A 37 -16.91 1.81 1.73
N ALA A 38 -15.74 1.19 1.91
CA ALA A 38 -14.67 1.21 0.94
C ALA A 38 -15.06 0.50 -0.37
N ILE A 39 -15.72 -0.67 -0.30
CA ILE A 39 -16.20 -1.37 -1.49
C ILE A 39 -17.26 -0.54 -2.20
N ALA A 40 -18.24 0.01 -1.48
CA ALA A 40 -19.29 0.83 -2.09
C ALA A 40 -18.73 2.06 -2.81
N ALA A 41 -17.77 2.76 -2.20
CA ALA A 41 -17.08 3.89 -2.83
C ALA A 41 -16.23 3.44 -4.02
N TRP A 42 -15.46 2.36 -3.87
CA TRP A 42 -14.60 1.86 -4.94
C TRP A 42 -15.41 1.47 -6.18
N SER A 43 -16.58 0.85 -6.01
CA SER A 43 -17.49 0.52 -7.11
C SER A 43 -17.94 1.74 -7.93
N SER A 44 -17.87 2.97 -7.41
CA SER A 44 -18.30 4.18 -8.12
C SER A 44 -17.25 4.75 -9.09
N PHE A 45 -15.98 4.33 -8.98
CA PHE A 45 -14.89 4.86 -9.81
C PHE A 45 -13.91 3.78 -10.31
N GLY A 46 -13.90 2.62 -9.68
CA GLY A 46 -13.00 1.51 -9.99
C GLY A 46 -13.43 0.70 -11.19
N THR A 47 -12.52 -0.15 -11.65
CA THR A 47 -12.83 -1.13 -12.70
C THR A 47 -13.71 -2.22 -12.11
N LEU A 48 -14.97 -2.32 -12.55
CA LEU A 48 -15.99 -3.22 -11.97
C LEU A 48 -15.47 -4.66 -11.76
N GLU A 49 -14.83 -5.24 -12.78
CA GLU A 49 -14.27 -6.60 -12.70
C GLU A 49 -13.20 -6.73 -11.59
N VAL A 50 -12.39 -5.70 -11.38
CA VAL A 50 -11.38 -5.69 -10.32
C VAL A 50 -12.04 -5.60 -8.95
N VAL A 51 -13.02 -4.71 -8.79
CA VAL A 51 -13.74 -4.50 -7.52
C VAL A 51 -14.47 -5.79 -7.11
N GLU A 52 -15.27 -6.36 -8.01
CA GLU A 52 -16.03 -7.59 -7.75
C GLU A 52 -15.12 -8.78 -7.49
N GLY A 53 -14.05 -8.93 -8.30
CA GLY A 53 -13.08 -10.00 -8.13
C GLY A 53 -12.38 -9.95 -6.78
N VAL A 54 -11.93 -8.76 -6.36
CA VAL A 54 -11.27 -8.55 -5.07
C VAL A 54 -12.24 -8.78 -3.90
N TYR A 55 -13.46 -8.25 -3.98
CA TYR A 55 -14.50 -8.50 -2.98
C TYR A 55 -14.76 -10.00 -2.80
N ALA A 56 -14.95 -10.73 -3.91
CA ALA A 56 -15.19 -12.17 -3.87
C ALA A 56 -14.01 -12.93 -3.25
N TYR A 57 -12.77 -12.60 -3.60
CA TYR A 57 -11.59 -13.25 -3.03
C TYR A 57 -11.44 -12.97 -1.54
N LEU A 58 -11.69 -11.74 -1.09
CA LEU A 58 -11.67 -11.41 0.34
C LEU A 58 -12.77 -12.14 1.11
N MET A 59 -13.98 -12.29 0.54
CA MET A 59 -15.02 -13.11 1.15
C MET A 59 -14.64 -14.59 1.24
N GLN A 60 -13.98 -15.14 0.22
CA GLN A 60 -13.44 -16.50 0.26
C GLN A 60 -12.37 -16.65 1.35
N MET A 61 -11.47 -15.67 1.51
CA MET A 61 -10.47 -15.67 2.59
C MET A 61 -11.12 -15.63 3.97
N LYS A 62 -12.10 -14.76 4.19
CA LYS A 62 -12.83 -14.68 5.47
C LYS A 62 -13.51 -16.01 5.83
N ARG A 63 -13.88 -16.81 4.83
CA ARG A 63 -14.47 -18.15 5.00
C ARG A 63 -13.44 -19.28 5.08
N GLY A 64 -12.14 -18.97 5.04
CA GLY A 64 -11.06 -19.96 5.06
C GLY A 64 -10.93 -20.77 3.76
N LEU A 65 -11.56 -20.32 2.67
CA LEU A 65 -11.54 -20.99 1.36
C LEU A 65 -10.36 -20.56 0.48
N LEU A 66 -9.63 -19.53 0.90
CA LEU A 66 -8.52 -18.96 0.17
C LEU A 66 -7.42 -18.53 1.15
N THR A 67 -6.19 -18.94 0.88
CA THR A 67 -4.99 -18.54 1.63
C THR A 67 -4.40 -17.23 1.10
N LYS A 68 -3.54 -16.58 1.88
CA LYS A 68 -2.78 -15.38 1.43
C LYS A 68 -1.98 -15.63 0.15
N LYS A 69 -1.34 -16.80 0.03
CA LYS A 69 -0.55 -17.18 -1.15
C LYS A 69 -1.43 -17.33 -2.39
N GLU A 70 -2.61 -17.94 -2.24
CA GLU A 70 -3.54 -18.08 -3.36
C GLU A 70 -4.18 -16.75 -3.75
N LEU A 71 -4.46 -15.86 -2.77
CA LEU A 71 -4.90 -14.49 -3.05
C LEU A 71 -3.87 -13.77 -3.92
N ALA A 72 -2.58 -13.82 -3.59
CA ALA A 72 -1.53 -13.18 -4.37
C ALA A 72 -1.57 -13.62 -5.85
N HIS A 73 -1.66 -14.93 -6.11
CA HIS A 73 -1.75 -15.45 -7.47
C HIS A 73 -3.01 -15.00 -8.20
N LYS A 74 -4.15 -14.94 -7.50
CA LYS A 74 -5.44 -14.51 -8.07
C LYS A 74 -5.50 -13.01 -8.33
N LEU A 75 -4.79 -12.19 -7.56
CA LEU A 75 -4.75 -10.74 -7.76
C LEU A 75 -3.96 -10.34 -8.99
N ILE A 76 -2.87 -11.05 -9.36
CA ILE A 76 -2.01 -10.66 -10.49
C ILE A 76 -2.81 -10.47 -11.81
N PRO A 77 -3.69 -11.39 -12.24
CA PRO A 77 -4.52 -11.18 -13.43
C PRO A 77 -5.49 -10.00 -13.31
N LEU A 78 -6.08 -9.76 -12.12
CA LEU A 78 -6.96 -8.60 -11.92
C LEU A 78 -6.18 -7.29 -12.00
N LEU A 79 -4.97 -7.26 -11.44
CA LEU A 79 -4.10 -6.08 -11.48
C LEU A 79 -3.66 -5.71 -12.91
N GLN A 80 -3.65 -6.66 -13.85
CA GLN A 80 -3.44 -6.33 -15.27
C GLN A 80 -4.56 -5.45 -15.84
N LYS A 81 -5.78 -5.52 -15.30
CA LYS A 81 -6.93 -4.70 -15.72
C LYS A 81 -7.11 -3.45 -14.87
N ALA A 82 -6.51 -3.42 -13.68
CA ALA A 82 -6.61 -2.32 -12.74
C ALA A 82 -6.05 -0.98 -13.29
N THR A 83 -6.70 0.11 -12.90
CA THR A 83 -6.18 1.48 -12.99
C THR A 83 -5.26 1.82 -11.82
N VAL A 84 -4.64 3.00 -11.83
CA VAL A 84 -3.90 3.50 -10.64
C VAL A 84 -4.84 3.65 -9.44
N ALA A 85 -6.05 4.20 -9.64
CA ALA A 85 -7.02 4.37 -8.57
C ALA A 85 -7.45 3.03 -7.96
N ASP A 86 -7.61 1.99 -8.78
CA ASP A 86 -7.89 0.62 -8.31
C ASP A 86 -6.78 0.10 -7.40
N ILE A 87 -5.51 0.31 -7.76
CA ILE A 87 -4.37 -0.15 -6.96
C ILE A 87 -4.32 0.57 -5.60
N LEU A 88 -4.58 1.87 -5.57
CA LEU A 88 -4.58 2.66 -4.34
C LEU A 88 -5.73 2.27 -3.40
N ALA A 89 -6.93 2.05 -3.95
CA ALA A 89 -8.10 1.59 -3.22
C ALA A 89 -7.91 0.17 -2.68
N LEU A 90 -7.35 -0.73 -3.50
CA LEU A 90 -7.07 -2.12 -3.14
C LEU A 90 -6.29 -2.21 -1.83
N GLN A 91 -5.28 -1.38 -1.60
CA GLN A 91 -4.48 -1.44 -0.36
C GLN A 91 -5.34 -1.22 0.89
N ARG A 92 -6.26 -0.25 0.86
CA ARG A 92 -7.15 0.07 1.98
C ARG A 92 -8.20 -1.01 2.15
N VAL A 93 -8.76 -1.50 1.04
CA VAL A 93 -9.75 -2.57 1.03
C VAL A 93 -9.18 -3.87 1.59
N LEU A 94 -7.96 -4.25 1.21
CA LEU A 94 -7.26 -5.40 1.80
C LEU A 94 -7.03 -5.19 3.30
N LYS A 95 -6.59 -4.00 3.73
CA LYS A 95 -6.33 -3.72 5.15
C LYS A 95 -7.61 -3.78 5.98
N LEU A 96 -8.70 -3.17 5.49
CA LEU A 96 -10.00 -3.18 6.15
C LEU A 96 -10.62 -4.57 6.19
N GLY A 97 -10.53 -5.30 5.08
CA GLY A 97 -11.18 -6.61 4.91
C GLY A 97 -10.43 -7.76 5.54
N ALA A 98 -9.09 -7.71 5.59
CA ALA A 98 -8.25 -8.84 5.99
C ALA A 98 -7.04 -8.47 6.88
N GLY A 99 -6.85 -7.19 7.22
CA GLY A 99 -5.82 -6.75 8.16
C GLY A 99 -4.41 -6.59 7.57
N PHE A 100 -4.24 -6.81 6.26
CA PHE A 100 -2.96 -6.77 5.55
C PHE A 100 -3.07 -6.00 4.23
N THR A 101 -1.94 -5.69 3.58
CA THR A 101 -1.88 -5.05 2.25
C THR A 101 -1.19 -5.97 1.24
N THR A 102 -0.95 -5.50 0.01
CA THR A 102 -0.22 -6.32 -0.98
C THR A 102 1.18 -6.70 -0.51
N CYS A 103 1.80 -5.89 0.37
CA CYS A 103 3.15 -6.12 0.89
C CYS A 103 3.26 -7.45 1.64
N ASP A 104 2.23 -7.77 2.43
CA ASP A 104 2.18 -8.99 3.25
C ASP A 104 1.95 -10.26 2.43
N ILE A 105 1.50 -10.11 1.18
CA ILE A 105 1.30 -11.21 0.23
C ILE A 105 2.37 -11.23 -0.88
N GLY A 106 3.48 -10.52 -0.68
CA GLY A 106 4.68 -10.60 -1.53
C GLY A 106 4.75 -9.58 -2.67
N LEU A 107 3.91 -8.55 -2.66
CA LEU A 107 3.86 -7.52 -3.70
C LEU A 107 4.00 -6.11 -3.12
N VAL A 108 4.90 -5.30 -3.66
CA VAL A 108 5.01 -3.89 -3.29
C VAL A 108 4.43 -3.00 -4.38
N VAL A 109 3.84 -1.88 -3.98
CA VAL A 109 3.43 -0.83 -4.91
C VAL A 109 4.42 0.31 -4.81
N LEU A 110 5.04 0.64 -5.93
CA LEU A 110 6.02 1.71 -6.03
C LEU A 110 5.40 2.84 -6.88
N SER A 111 5.34 4.04 -6.33
CA SER A 111 4.69 5.19 -6.99
C SER A 111 5.71 6.27 -7.30
N HIS A 112 5.63 6.85 -8.49
CA HIS A 112 6.44 7.96 -8.92
C HIS A 112 5.54 9.06 -9.50
N VAL A 113 5.70 10.28 -9.02
CA VAL A 113 5.12 11.49 -9.62
C VAL A 113 6.23 12.18 -10.41
N PRO A 114 6.11 12.28 -11.75
CA PRO A 114 7.10 12.98 -12.57
C PRO A 114 7.19 14.46 -12.17
N VAL A 115 8.40 14.93 -11.86
CA VAL A 115 8.68 16.34 -11.60
C VAL A 115 9.50 16.89 -12.75
N VAL A 116 9.09 18.05 -13.27
CA VAL A 116 9.78 18.71 -14.40
C VAL A 116 11.25 18.94 -14.04
N GLY A 117 12.16 18.45 -14.89
CA GLY A 117 13.60 18.60 -14.71
C GLY A 117 14.25 17.61 -13.75
N ALA A 118 13.48 16.74 -13.08
CA ALA A 118 14.03 15.66 -12.27
C ALA A 118 14.27 14.40 -13.11
N THR A 119 15.33 13.66 -12.79
CA THR A 119 15.57 12.34 -13.39
C THR A 119 14.52 11.36 -12.88
N PRO A 120 13.76 10.69 -13.75
CA PRO A 120 12.79 9.69 -13.32
C PRO A 120 13.52 8.48 -12.72
N PRO A 121 12.95 7.84 -11.69
CA PRO A 121 13.61 6.71 -11.07
C PRO A 121 13.69 5.53 -12.03
N ARG A 122 14.80 4.79 -11.96
CA ARG A 122 15.00 3.59 -12.75
C ARG A 122 13.96 2.55 -12.38
N ARG A 123 13.31 2.01 -13.40
CA ARG A 123 12.38 0.90 -13.27
C ARG A 123 13.06 -0.29 -12.56
N PRO A 124 12.53 -0.77 -11.43
CA PRO A 124 13.09 -1.92 -10.73
C PRO A 124 13.00 -3.18 -11.58
N SER A 125 14.00 -4.05 -11.47
CA SER A 125 14.05 -5.34 -12.19
C SER A 125 12.97 -6.32 -11.74
N THR A 126 12.39 -6.09 -10.56
CA THR A 126 11.36 -6.91 -9.91
C THR A 126 9.93 -6.54 -10.32
N VAL A 127 9.76 -5.54 -11.20
CA VAL A 127 8.44 -5.07 -11.67
C VAL A 127 7.71 -6.15 -12.44
N LEU A 128 6.47 -6.41 -12.03
CA LEU A 128 5.54 -7.32 -12.70
C LEU A 128 4.57 -6.55 -13.60
N LEU A 129 4.14 -5.37 -13.16
CA LEU A 129 3.15 -4.54 -13.84
C LEU A 129 3.52 -3.07 -13.73
N GLU A 130 3.18 -2.31 -14.76
CA GLU A 130 3.34 -0.85 -14.84
C GLU A 130 2.00 -0.24 -15.22
N LYS A 131 1.62 0.83 -14.52
CA LYS A 131 0.35 1.55 -14.70
C LYS A 131 0.61 3.04 -14.77
N MET A 132 0.19 3.62 -15.88
CA MET A 132 0.23 5.07 -16.09
C MET A 132 -1.08 5.67 -15.60
N GLY A 133 -0.99 6.58 -14.65
CA GLY A 133 -2.08 7.49 -14.27
C GLY A 133 -1.91 8.86 -14.94
N GLU A 134 -2.79 9.80 -14.63
CA GLU A 134 -2.74 11.16 -15.18
C GLU A 134 -1.51 11.92 -14.68
N GLU A 135 -1.19 11.79 -13.39
CA GLU A 135 -0.10 12.53 -12.73
C GLU A 135 0.98 11.63 -12.14
N SER A 136 0.83 10.31 -12.24
CA SER A 136 1.75 9.37 -11.59
C SER A 136 1.93 8.08 -12.38
N VAL A 137 3.06 7.43 -12.16
CA VAL A 137 3.33 6.07 -12.60
C VAL A 137 3.35 5.16 -11.38
N VAL A 138 2.66 4.04 -11.46
CA VAL A 138 2.66 3.02 -10.42
C VAL A 138 3.22 1.72 -10.98
N TYR A 139 4.18 1.16 -10.26
CA TYR A 139 4.74 -0.15 -10.51
C TYR A 139 4.28 -1.12 -9.43
N VAL A 140 3.79 -2.29 -9.83
CA VAL A 140 3.62 -3.42 -8.92
C VAL A 140 4.82 -4.33 -9.11
N ALA A 141 5.57 -4.54 -8.04
CA ALA A 141 6.80 -5.34 -8.06
C ALA A 141 6.79 -6.42 -6.98
N ARG A 142 7.71 -7.38 -7.08
CA ARG A 142 7.92 -8.36 -6.01
C ARG A 142 8.49 -7.66 -4.78
N ASN A 143 7.93 -8.00 -3.62
CA ASN A 143 8.54 -7.68 -2.32
C ASN A 143 9.79 -8.53 -2.11
N ASN A 144 10.70 -8.06 -1.26
CA ASN A 144 11.92 -8.81 -0.94
C ASN A 144 11.66 -9.89 0.13
N GLU A 145 12.67 -10.73 0.36
CA GLU A 145 12.65 -11.81 1.36
C GLU A 145 13.55 -11.54 2.57
N GLY A 146 14.15 -10.34 2.67
CA GLY A 146 15.02 -9.96 3.79
C GLY A 146 14.28 -9.70 5.10
N SER A 147 14.98 -9.08 6.05
CA SER A 147 14.41 -8.71 7.35
C SER A 147 13.19 -7.78 7.19
N PRO A 148 12.17 -7.89 8.06
CA PRO A 148 10.96 -7.09 7.95
C PRO A 148 11.20 -5.63 8.32
N VAL A 149 10.53 -4.72 7.61
CA VAL A 149 10.33 -3.32 7.96
C VAL A 149 8.83 -3.03 7.92
N TYR A 150 8.30 -2.54 9.02
CA TYR A 150 6.88 -2.24 9.16
C TYR A 150 6.55 -0.90 8.53
N ASP A 151 5.65 -0.90 7.56
CA ASP A 151 5.03 0.29 7.00
C ASP A 151 3.69 0.56 7.71
N LEU A 152 3.68 1.62 8.51
CA LEU A 152 2.50 2.15 9.19
C LEU A 152 2.17 3.58 8.69
N GLU A 153 2.61 3.94 7.50
CA GLU A 153 2.45 5.28 6.94
C GLU A 153 1.84 5.27 5.54
N THR A 154 2.37 4.44 4.64
CA THR A 154 2.08 4.59 3.20
C THR A 154 1.13 3.54 2.64
N MET A 155 0.68 2.58 3.47
CA MET A 155 -0.26 1.53 3.07
C MET A 155 0.27 0.69 1.90
N CYS A 156 1.56 0.32 1.94
CA CYS A 156 2.29 -0.41 0.90
C CYS A 156 2.47 0.37 -0.42
N ILE A 157 2.26 1.68 -0.43
CA ILE A 157 2.50 2.53 -1.61
C ILE A 157 3.75 3.35 -1.33
N MET A 158 4.91 2.86 -1.78
CA MET A 158 6.19 3.49 -1.52
C MET A 158 6.50 4.55 -2.58
N PRO A 159 6.76 5.81 -2.18
CA PRO A 159 7.23 6.83 -3.11
C PRO A 159 8.64 6.51 -3.59
N MET A 160 8.81 6.35 -4.90
CA MET A 160 10.10 6.20 -5.57
C MET A 160 10.75 7.56 -5.82
N SER A 161 12.05 7.65 -5.56
CA SER A 161 12.88 8.79 -5.91
C SER A 161 14.30 8.33 -6.20
N GLU A 162 14.92 8.88 -7.23
CA GLU A 162 16.38 8.81 -7.43
C GLU A 162 17.12 10.05 -6.91
N GLY A 163 16.40 11.13 -6.58
CA GLY A 163 16.97 12.30 -5.94
C GLY A 163 17.15 12.11 -4.44
N GLU A 164 18.12 12.81 -3.85
CA GLU A 164 18.31 12.87 -2.40
C GLU A 164 17.23 13.76 -1.74
N ALA A 165 16.61 13.37 -0.62
CA ALA A 165 16.67 12.08 0.07
C ALA A 165 15.45 11.20 -0.30
N PRO A 166 15.64 9.91 -0.67
CA PRO A 166 14.52 9.03 -0.96
C PRO A 166 13.68 8.74 0.29
N HIS A 167 12.42 8.36 0.09
CA HIS A 167 11.57 7.89 1.18
C HIS A 167 12.23 6.70 1.90
N PRO A 168 12.27 6.65 3.25
CA PRO A 168 13.01 5.59 3.96
C PRO A 168 12.55 4.17 3.61
N LEU A 169 11.25 3.94 3.42
CA LEU A 169 10.74 2.64 2.96
C LEU A 169 11.32 2.24 1.60
N TYR A 170 11.44 3.19 0.66
CA TYR A 170 12.02 2.92 -0.64
C TYR A 170 13.51 2.60 -0.53
N ALA A 171 14.25 3.35 0.30
CA ALA A 171 15.66 3.05 0.59
C ALA A 171 15.85 1.66 1.21
N ALA A 172 15.01 1.27 2.17
CA ALA A 172 15.03 -0.08 2.75
C ALA A 172 14.68 -1.15 1.72
N TYR A 173 13.68 -0.92 0.87
CA TYR A 173 13.35 -1.83 -0.22
C TYR A 173 14.54 -2.05 -1.17
N LEU A 174 15.25 -0.99 -1.55
CA LEU A 174 16.46 -1.11 -2.39
C LEU A 174 17.60 -1.87 -1.70
N ARG A 175 17.67 -1.83 -0.37
CA ARG A 175 18.63 -2.61 0.45
C ARG A 175 18.20 -4.05 0.70
N GLY A 176 17.08 -4.50 0.13
CA GLY A 176 16.61 -5.89 0.23
C GLY A 176 15.72 -6.21 1.43
N TYR A 177 15.28 -5.21 2.20
CA TYR A 177 14.33 -5.42 3.29
C TYR A 177 12.95 -5.79 2.76
N LYS A 178 12.25 -6.66 3.50
CA LYS A 178 10.86 -7.02 3.23
C LYS A 178 9.93 -6.01 3.88
N VAL A 179 9.09 -5.33 3.10
CA VAL A 179 8.10 -4.40 3.66
C VAL A 179 6.88 -5.18 4.13
N VAL A 180 6.35 -4.89 5.32
CA VAL A 180 5.16 -5.54 5.88
C VAL A 180 4.22 -4.50 6.45
N THR A 181 2.92 -4.78 6.45
CA THR A 181 1.90 -3.91 7.06
C THR A 181 1.02 -4.65 8.05
N GLU A 182 1.11 -5.98 8.12
CA GLU A 182 0.38 -6.80 9.07
C GLU A 182 1.05 -6.78 10.47
N GLY A 183 0.22 -6.73 11.51
CA GLY A 183 0.67 -6.74 12.90
C GLY A 183 1.01 -5.35 13.45
N ILE A 184 1.57 -5.34 14.66
CA ILE A 184 1.99 -4.12 15.37
C ILE A 184 3.47 -4.32 15.75
N PRO A 185 4.40 -3.46 15.27
CA PRO A 185 5.81 -3.56 15.61
C PRO A 185 6.06 -3.24 17.08
N GLY A 186 7.02 -3.94 17.67
CA GLY A 186 7.55 -3.66 19.02
C GLY A 186 8.81 -2.79 18.99
N GLU A 187 9.37 -2.54 20.18
CA GLU A 187 10.48 -1.59 20.37
C GLU A 187 11.77 -1.98 19.61
N GLY A 188 11.96 -3.26 19.31
CA GLY A 188 13.12 -3.76 18.57
C GLY A 188 12.95 -3.73 17.04
N ASP A 189 11.71 -3.59 16.55
CA ASP A 189 11.39 -3.73 15.13
C ASP A 189 11.67 -2.44 14.35
N LEU A 190 12.06 -2.58 13.09
CA LEU A 190 12.23 -1.44 12.18
C LEU A 190 10.88 -1.02 11.62
N CYS A 191 10.60 0.28 11.65
CA CYS A 191 9.31 0.79 11.20
C CYS A 191 9.40 2.19 10.60
N VAL A 192 8.47 2.49 9.70
CA VAL A 192 8.12 3.84 9.27
C VAL A 192 6.70 4.10 9.77
N VAL A 193 6.57 5.14 10.59
CA VAL A 193 5.36 5.39 11.39
C VAL A 193 4.85 6.79 11.12
N HIS A 194 3.56 6.89 10.81
CA HIS A 194 2.90 8.17 10.76
C HIS A 194 2.93 8.84 12.14
N LYS A 195 3.30 10.13 12.20
CA LYS A 195 3.57 10.88 13.45
C LYS A 195 2.46 10.79 14.51
N ARG A 196 1.21 10.59 14.09
CA ARG A 196 0.03 10.51 14.98
C ARG A 196 -0.21 9.13 15.61
N LEU A 197 0.49 8.08 15.19
CA LEU A 197 0.23 6.70 15.65
C LEU A 197 0.85 6.35 17.01
N GLY A 198 1.86 7.09 17.46
CA GLY A 198 2.46 6.90 18.79
C GLY A 198 3.08 5.52 19.04
N VAL A 199 3.39 4.76 17.99
CA VAL A 199 3.97 3.41 18.11
C VAL A 199 5.45 3.49 18.51
N ARG A 200 5.88 2.59 19.39
CA ARG A 200 7.26 2.49 19.87
C ARG A 200 8.01 1.39 19.13
N CYS A 201 8.75 1.79 18.10
CA CYS A 201 9.60 0.92 17.30
C CYS A 201 10.80 1.72 16.79
N ARG A 202 11.82 1.04 16.28
CA ARG A 202 13.05 1.69 15.79
C ARG A 202 12.74 2.45 14.50
N ASN A 203 12.80 3.77 14.60
CA ASN A 203 12.41 4.64 13.51
C ASN A 203 13.40 4.55 12.34
N LEU A 204 12.90 4.14 11.17
CA LEU A 204 13.69 4.04 9.95
C LEU A 204 14.17 5.41 9.42
N TRP A 205 13.47 6.51 9.75
CA TRP A 205 13.87 7.87 9.39
C TRP A 205 15.22 8.30 9.98
N GLN A 206 15.70 7.58 11.01
CA GLN A 206 16.99 7.85 11.65
C GLN A 206 18.14 7.01 11.05
N PHE A 207 17.87 6.18 10.05
CA PHE A 207 18.94 5.47 9.36
C PHE A 207 19.71 6.43 8.46
N PRO A 208 21.06 6.45 8.54
CA PRO A 208 21.86 7.13 7.55
C PRO A 208 21.53 6.57 6.16
N THR A 209 21.22 7.47 5.23
CA THR A 209 21.02 7.15 3.81
C THR A 209 22.31 6.72 3.13
N THR A 210 23.46 6.89 3.78
CA THR A 210 24.78 6.46 3.32
C THR A 210 25.18 5.07 3.84
N PRO A 211 25.93 4.28 3.04
CA PRO A 211 26.51 3.01 3.44
C PRO A 211 27.59 3.14 4.53
#